data_AF-A0A2D3RE40-F1
#
_entry.id   AF-A0A2D3RE40-F1
#
_cell.length_a   1.000
_cell.length_b   1.000
_cell.length_c   1.000
_cell.angle_alpha   90.00
_cell.angle_beta   90.00
_cell.angle_gamma   90.00
#
_symmetry.space_group_name_H-M   'P 1'
#
loop_
_entity.id
_entity.type
_entity.pdbx_description
1 polymer ?
#
loop_
_entity_poly.entity_id
_entity_poly.type
_entity_poly.pdbx_seq_one_letter_code
_entity_poly.pdbx_strand_id
1 'polypeptide(L)'
;MQRFAKRQNRLYLYRTRLFFDGSSLLENEMKRRKIQMMLPVFAGLTLLSACGQNDEAGPVSDSAGVELANGLTVKEQIEARQAQLKKMGKAFKAISDQLKASNPDLAQIQAAAAVVPIEAADMVDWFPEGTGPDSGVETEALPVIWEDKADFNDKVKAMQDAAAKLETVAQGGDVTAVAAAFQNTGGTCKACHDKYRLDD
;
A
#
# COMPACT_ATOMS: atom_id res chain seq x y z
N MET A 1 -45.88 -16.10 -17.98
CA MET A 1 -45.17 -15.52 -16.81
C MET A 1 -43.73 -15.14 -17.20
N GLN A 2 -43.55 -14.05 -17.96
CA GLN A 2 -42.22 -13.58 -18.43
C GLN A 2 -42.20 -12.06 -18.70
N ARG A 3 -42.76 -11.24 -17.81
CA ARG A 3 -42.74 -9.77 -17.95
C ARG A 3 -42.70 -9.06 -16.60
N PHE A 4 -41.64 -9.25 -15.80
CA PHE A 4 -41.43 -8.45 -14.58
C PHE A 4 -39.96 -8.13 -14.23
N ALA A 5 -38.97 -8.51 -15.04
CA ALA A 5 -37.55 -8.39 -14.70
C ALA A 5 -36.77 -7.39 -15.58
N LYS A 6 -37.29 -6.17 -15.82
CA LYS A 6 -36.54 -5.17 -16.61
C LYS A 6 -36.79 -3.71 -16.24
N ARG A 7 -36.85 -3.38 -14.94
CA ARG A 7 -37.16 -2.01 -14.50
C ARG A 7 -36.48 -1.51 -13.21
N GLN A 8 -35.25 -1.91 -12.92
CA GLN A 8 -34.48 -1.34 -11.80
C GLN A 8 -33.01 -1.01 -12.12
N ASN A 9 -32.69 -0.64 -13.36
CA ASN A 9 -31.33 -0.22 -13.72
C ASN A 9 -31.30 1.13 -14.44
N ARG A 10 -31.83 2.19 -13.80
CA ARG A 10 -31.76 3.56 -14.35
C ARG A 10 -32.01 4.67 -13.33
N LEU A 11 -31.36 4.65 -12.17
CA LEU A 11 -31.46 5.73 -11.17
C LEU A 11 -30.18 5.84 -10.33
N TYR A 12 -29.01 5.98 -10.97
CA TYR A 12 -27.75 6.31 -10.29
C TYR A 12 -26.82 7.18 -11.14
N LEU A 13 -27.41 8.06 -11.93
CA LEU A 13 -26.68 9.17 -12.57
C LEU A 13 -27.52 10.42 -12.34
N TYR A 14 -26.85 11.55 -12.09
CA TYR A 14 -27.39 12.88 -11.77
C TYR A 14 -27.58 13.22 -10.29
N ARG A 15 -26.48 13.29 -9.53
CA ARG A 15 -26.40 14.27 -8.43
C ARG A 15 -24.97 14.64 -8.07
N THR A 16 -24.30 15.42 -8.92
CA THR A 16 -23.18 16.29 -8.49
C THR A 16 -22.92 17.37 -9.54
N ARG A 17 -23.54 18.54 -9.35
CA ARG A 17 -23.03 19.80 -9.86
C ARG A 17 -23.54 20.88 -8.94
N LEU A 18 -22.61 21.56 -8.24
CA LEU A 18 -22.46 23.02 -8.23
C LEU A 18 -21.81 23.54 -6.92
N PHE A 19 -20.89 24.49 -7.13
CA PHE A 19 -20.34 25.51 -6.21
C PHE A 19 -19.35 25.09 -5.12
N PHE A 20 -18.05 25.31 -5.40
CA PHE A 20 -17.30 26.32 -4.65
C PHE A 20 -16.22 26.96 -5.55
N ASP A 21 -16.31 28.28 -5.65
CA ASP A 21 -15.40 29.25 -6.27
C ASP A 21 -14.32 29.64 -5.25
N GLY A 22 -13.18 30.18 -5.69
CA GLY A 22 -12.33 30.98 -4.81
C GLY A 22 -10.83 30.66 -4.83
N SER A 23 -10.16 31.18 -5.86
CA SER A 23 -9.05 32.12 -5.73
C SER A 23 -7.85 31.82 -4.81
N SER A 24 -6.71 31.71 -5.50
CA SER A 24 -5.48 32.49 -5.27
C SER A 24 -4.59 32.22 -4.05
N LEU A 25 -3.30 32.49 -4.28
CA LEU A 25 -2.20 32.67 -3.35
C LEU A 25 -1.41 31.38 -3.06
N LEU A 26 -0.24 31.23 -3.70
CA LEU A 26 1.02 31.70 -3.10
C LEU A 26 2.19 31.31 -4.01
N GLU A 27 2.84 32.34 -4.55
CA GLU A 27 4.22 32.29 -5.01
C GLU A 27 5.15 31.80 -3.90
N ASN A 28 6.14 30.96 -4.24
CA ASN A 28 7.36 30.89 -3.44
C ASN A 28 8.59 30.50 -4.29
N GLU A 29 9.30 31.54 -4.74
CA GLU A 29 10.75 31.68 -4.64
C GLU A 29 11.65 30.59 -5.26
N MET A 30 11.79 30.67 -6.59
CA MET A 30 12.90 30.10 -7.33
C MET A 30 14.17 30.96 -7.14
N LYS A 31 14.81 30.84 -5.97
CA LYS A 31 16.04 31.58 -5.62
C LYS A 31 17.25 30.66 -5.53
N ARG A 32 17.68 30.07 -6.66
CA ARG A 32 19.02 29.48 -6.76
C ARG A 32 19.99 30.44 -7.44
N ARG A 33 20.72 31.10 -6.54
CA ARG A 33 21.93 31.92 -6.68
C ARG A 33 22.73 31.72 -7.97
N LYS A 34 22.82 32.83 -8.70
CA LYS A 34 23.97 33.20 -9.54
C LYS A 34 25.26 33.04 -8.72
N ILE A 35 26.15 32.16 -9.14
CA ILE A 35 27.58 32.26 -8.85
C ILE A 35 28.29 32.39 -10.19
N GLN A 36 28.79 33.60 -10.34
CA GLN A 36 29.57 34.18 -11.41
C GLN A 36 31.04 33.74 -11.25
N MET A 37 31.71 33.49 -12.38
CA MET A 37 33.17 33.52 -12.58
C MET A 37 34.03 32.48 -11.84
N MET A 38 34.66 31.57 -12.59
CA MET A 38 36.07 31.71 -13.01
C MET A 38 36.51 30.49 -13.82
N LEU A 39 36.95 30.72 -15.07
CA LEU A 39 37.86 29.83 -15.77
C LEU A 39 39.22 29.81 -15.05
N PRO A 40 39.91 28.67 -15.07
CA PRO A 40 41.21 28.70 -15.71
C PRO A 40 41.39 27.59 -16.74
N VAL A 41 42.01 28.00 -17.83
CA VAL A 41 42.64 27.16 -18.85
C VAL A 41 43.66 26.24 -18.18
N PHE A 42 43.45 24.93 -18.28
CA PHE A 42 44.54 23.96 -18.15
C PHE A 42 44.58 23.12 -19.41
N ALA A 43 45.48 23.51 -20.31
CA ALA A 43 46.02 22.64 -21.34
C ALA A 43 46.89 21.59 -20.65
N GLY A 44 46.53 20.32 -20.81
CA GLY A 44 47.23 19.19 -20.19
C GLY A 44 46.96 17.90 -20.94
N LEU A 45 47.63 17.75 -22.08
CA LEU A 45 47.68 16.53 -22.88
C LEU A 45 48.41 15.43 -22.09
N THR A 46 47.69 14.40 -21.65
CA THR A 46 48.28 13.09 -21.35
C THR A 46 47.39 12.00 -21.95
N LEU A 47 47.93 11.35 -22.99
CA LEU A 47 47.42 10.09 -23.52
C LEU A 47 47.99 8.97 -22.65
N LEU A 48 47.14 8.18 -22.00
CA LEU A 48 47.49 6.82 -21.64
C LEU A 48 46.23 5.95 -21.66
N SER A 49 46.24 5.01 -22.60
CA SER A 49 45.26 3.94 -22.76
C SER A 49 45.21 3.08 -21.51
N ALA A 50 44.04 3.01 -20.87
CA ALA A 50 43.70 1.97 -19.93
C ALA A 50 42.23 1.61 -20.15
N CYS A 51 42.01 0.49 -20.84
CA CYS A 51 40.75 -0.25 -20.74
C CYS A 51 40.60 -0.65 -19.27
N GLY A 52 39.68 0.00 -18.57
CA GLY A 52 39.35 -0.24 -17.18
C GLY A 52 37.90 0.12 -16.93
N GLN A 53 37.02 -0.42 -17.78
CA GLN A 53 35.58 -0.40 -17.58
C GLN A 53 35.26 -1.45 -16.51
N ASN A 54 35.53 -1.12 -15.24
CA ASN A 54 34.99 -1.88 -14.13
C ASN A 54 33.63 -1.26 -13.78
N ASP A 55 32.67 -1.41 -14.69
CA ASP A 55 31.24 -1.29 -14.40
C ASP A 55 30.76 -2.65 -13.85
N GLU A 56 31.29 -3.05 -12.69
CA GLU A 56 30.78 -4.20 -11.94
C GLU A 56 29.72 -3.71 -10.95
N ALA A 57 28.64 -3.17 -11.51
CA ALA A 57 27.32 -3.31 -10.93
C ALA A 57 26.51 -3.98 -12.04
N GLY A 58 26.24 -5.29 -11.86
CA GLY A 58 25.40 -6.04 -12.80
C GLY A 58 24.09 -5.29 -13.10
N PRO A 59 23.43 -5.57 -14.23
CA PRO A 59 22.23 -4.85 -14.61
C PRO A 59 21.18 -5.00 -13.50
N VAL A 60 21.03 -3.97 -12.67
CA VAL A 60 19.81 -3.78 -11.88
C VAL A 60 18.73 -3.63 -12.94
N SER A 61 17.92 -4.67 -13.08
CA SER A 61 16.76 -4.66 -13.96
C SER A 61 15.82 -3.57 -13.43
N ASP A 62 15.91 -2.36 -13.96
CA ASP A 62 14.96 -1.28 -13.71
C ASP A 62 13.63 -1.66 -14.35
N SER A 63 12.89 -2.53 -13.66
CA SER A 63 11.61 -3.05 -14.08
C SER A 63 10.46 -2.16 -13.62
N ALA A 64 10.75 -1.00 -13.01
CA ALA A 64 9.75 -0.10 -12.45
C ALA A 64 8.66 0.28 -13.46
N GLY A 65 9.02 0.45 -14.74
CA GLY A 65 8.09 0.78 -15.83
C GLY A 65 7.49 -0.39 -16.58
N VAL A 66 7.79 -1.65 -16.20
CA VAL A 66 7.21 -2.84 -16.86
C VAL A 66 5.73 -2.93 -16.53
N GLU A 67 4.88 -3.04 -17.56
CA GLU A 67 3.44 -3.24 -17.41
C GLU A 67 3.14 -4.70 -17.04
N LEU A 68 2.31 -4.88 -16.01
CA LEU A 68 1.84 -6.18 -15.52
C LEU A 68 0.53 -6.57 -16.20
N ALA A 69 0.13 -7.84 -16.06
CA ALA A 69 -1.09 -8.37 -16.65
C ALA A 69 -2.39 -7.66 -16.21
N ASN A 70 -2.36 -6.92 -15.10
CA ASN A 70 -3.48 -6.13 -14.59
C ASN A 70 -3.51 -4.69 -15.12
N GLY A 71 -2.61 -4.32 -16.03
CA GLY A 71 -2.53 -2.99 -16.65
C GLY A 71 -1.85 -1.92 -15.78
N LEU A 72 -1.29 -2.30 -14.63
CA LEU A 72 -0.44 -1.42 -13.82
C LEU A 72 1.02 -1.65 -14.14
N THR A 73 1.85 -0.62 -14.03
CA THR A 73 3.31 -0.82 -13.96
C THR A 73 3.71 -1.50 -12.65
N VAL A 74 4.90 -2.13 -12.63
CA VAL A 74 5.50 -2.68 -11.41
C VAL A 74 5.50 -1.66 -10.28
N LYS A 75 5.92 -0.42 -10.57
CA LYS A 75 5.91 0.66 -9.58
C LYS A 75 4.51 0.96 -9.06
N GLU A 76 3.52 1.14 -9.94
CA GLU A 76 2.14 1.41 -9.54
C GLU A 76 1.54 0.27 -8.72
N GLN A 77 1.84 -0.99 -9.04
CA GLN A 77 1.40 -2.14 -8.27
C GLN A 77 1.98 -2.13 -6.84
N ILE A 78 3.26 -1.80 -6.70
CA ILE A 78 3.93 -1.73 -5.39
C ILE A 78 3.35 -0.59 -4.56
N GLU A 79 3.18 0.60 -5.15
CA GLU A 79 2.58 1.76 -4.49
C GLU A 79 1.12 1.49 -4.09
N ALA A 80 0.35 0.82 -4.95
CA ALA A 80 -1.03 0.46 -4.69
C ALA A 80 -1.17 -0.47 -3.47
N ARG A 81 -0.40 -1.58 -3.40
CA ARG A 81 -0.47 -2.48 -2.26
C ARG A 81 -0.06 -1.80 -0.95
N GLN A 82 0.97 -0.94 -0.98
CA GLN A 82 1.40 -0.20 0.19
C GLN A 82 0.32 0.79 0.66
N ALA A 83 -0.36 1.46 -0.27
CA ALA A 83 -1.46 2.35 0.06
C ALA A 83 -2.63 1.61 0.72
N GLN A 84 -2.99 0.42 0.24
CA GLN A 84 -4.09 -0.36 0.82
C GLN A 84 -3.72 -0.92 2.19
N LEU A 85 -2.50 -1.46 2.35
CA LEU A 85 -1.98 -1.87 3.66
C LEU A 85 -1.96 -0.71 4.66
N LYS A 86 -1.61 0.51 4.23
CA LYS A 86 -1.66 1.72 5.07
C LYS A 86 -3.09 2.08 5.49
N LYS A 87 -4.09 1.94 4.61
CA LYS A 87 -5.51 2.16 4.97
C LYS A 87 -5.98 1.15 6.00
N MET A 88 -5.69 -0.13 5.79
CA MET A 88 -5.99 -1.20 6.74
C MET A 88 -5.31 -0.96 8.10
N GLY A 89 -4.03 -0.60 8.10
CA GLY A 89 -3.28 -0.26 9.32
C GLY A 89 -3.86 0.94 10.08
N LYS A 90 -4.34 1.97 9.37
CA LYS A 90 -5.03 3.12 9.99
C LYS A 90 -6.33 2.71 10.67
N ALA A 91 -7.14 1.89 10.01
CA ALA A 91 -8.38 1.36 10.59
C ALA A 91 -8.09 0.51 11.84
N PHE A 92 -7.11 -0.40 11.73
CA PHE A 92 -6.70 -1.22 12.86
C PHE A 92 -6.17 -0.38 14.04
N LYS A 93 -5.40 0.68 13.75
CA LYS A 93 -4.95 1.63 14.78
C LYS A 93 -6.13 2.32 15.48
N ALA A 94 -7.15 2.75 14.74
CA ALA A 94 -8.33 3.39 15.32
C ALA A 94 -9.03 2.47 16.34
N ILE A 95 -9.14 1.17 16.04
CA ILE A 95 -9.66 0.18 17.00
C ILE A 95 -8.76 0.10 18.24
N SER A 96 -7.44 -0.01 18.06
CA SER A 96 -6.47 -0.02 19.18
C SER A 96 -6.62 1.21 20.07
N ASP A 97 -6.74 2.40 19.47
CA ASP A 97 -6.85 3.66 20.20
C ASP A 97 -8.14 3.69 21.04
N GLN A 98 -9.26 3.21 20.49
CA GLN A 98 -10.52 3.10 21.23
C GLN A 98 -10.45 2.05 22.35
N LEU A 99 -9.84 0.89 22.11
CA LEU A 99 -9.67 -0.15 23.14
C LEU A 99 -8.77 0.29 24.30
N LYS A 100 -7.89 1.28 24.09
CA LYS A 100 -7.03 1.86 25.13
C LYS A 100 -7.67 3.05 25.85
N ALA A 101 -8.76 3.61 25.32
CA ALA A 101 -9.45 4.74 25.92
C ALA A 101 -10.20 4.32 27.19
N SER A 102 -10.30 5.23 28.17
CA SER A 102 -11.08 4.99 29.39
C SER A 102 -12.57 4.82 29.13
N ASN A 103 -13.08 5.39 28.03
CA ASN A 103 -14.45 5.24 27.57
C ASN A 103 -14.47 5.01 26.05
N PRO A 104 -14.35 3.75 25.60
CA PRO A 104 -14.31 3.40 24.18
C PRO A 104 -15.58 3.81 23.44
N ASP A 105 -15.41 4.42 22.27
CA ASP A 105 -16.49 4.70 21.32
C ASP A 105 -16.73 3.48 20.44
N LEU A 106 -17.80 2.73 20.74
CA LEU A 106 -18.20 1.53 20.00
C LEU A 106 -18.55 1.83 18.53
N ALA A 107 -19.09 3.01 18.21
CA ALA A 107 -19.42 3.34 16.84
C ALA A 107 -18.15 3.53 15.99
N GLN A 108 -17.11 4.12 16.57
CA GLN A 108 -15.79 4.22 15.92
C GLN A 108 -15.12 2.85 15.76
N ILE A 109 -15.21 1.98 16.77
CA ILE A 109 -14.72 0.60 16.68
C ILE A 109 -15.42 -0.15 15.53
N GLN A 110 -16.74 -0.07 15.45
CA GLN A 110 -17.53 -0.73 14.41
C GLN A 110 -17.18 -0.21 13.01
N ALA A 111 -17.12 1.11 12.84
CA ALA A 111 -16.76 1.72 11.57
C ALA A 111 -15.36 1.31 11.12
N ALA A 112 -14.38 1.29 12.04
CA ALA A 112 -13.02 0.88 11.72
C ALA A 112 -12.91 -0.63 11.46
N ALA A 113 -13.63 -1.47 12.21
CA ALA A 113 -13.63 -2.92 12.02
C ALA A 113 -14.18 -3.33 10.65
N ALA A 114 -15.19 -2.61 10.14
CA ALA A 114 -15.75 -2.85 8.80
C ALA A 114 -14.76 -2.52 7.67
N VAL A 115 -13.81 -1.60 7.87
CA VAL A 115 -12.81 -1.22 6.85
C VAL A 115 -11.79 -2.34 6.62
N VAL A 116 -11.40 -3.07 7.66
CA VAL A 116 -10.33 -4.08 7.57
C VAL A 116 -10.61 -5.16 6.52
N PRO A 117 -11.76 -5.88 6.53
CA PRO A 117 -12.04 -6.90 5.52
C PRO A 117 -12.27 -6.31 4.12
N ILE A 118 -12.80 -5.09 4.01
CA ILE A 118 -12.98 -4.41 2.71
C ILE A 118 -11.64 -4.14 2.06
N GLU A 119 -10.70 -3.55 2.79
CA GLU A 119 -9.37 -3.24 2.24
C GLU A 119 -8.54 -4.50 1.99
N ALA A 120 -8.81 -5.61 2.70
CA ALA A 120 -8.05 -6.86 2.55
C ALA A 120 -8.55 -7.80 1.44
N ALA A 121 -9.72 -7.53 0.82
CA ALA A 121 -10.45 -8.49 0.00
C ALA A 121 -9.61 -9.15 -1.11
N ASP A 122 -8.81 -8.36 -1.82
CA ASP A 122 -8.06 -8.80 -3.01
C ASP A 122 -6.57 -9.02 -2.74
N MET A 123 -6.16 -9.15 -1.47
CA MET A 123 -4.74 -9.13 -1.08
C MET A 123 -3.88 -10.22 -1.75
N VAL A 124 -4.49 -11.36 -2.11
CA VAL A 124 -3.80 -12.44 -2.83
C VAL A 124 -3.22 -11.98 -4.18
N ASP A 125 -3.87 -11.01 -4.82
CA ASP A 125 -3.51 -10.50 -6.15
C ASP A 125 -2.52 -9.32 -6.10
N TRP A 126 -2.18 -8.82 -4.92
CA TRP A 126 -1.34 -7.63 -4.76
C TRP A 126 0.16 -7.86 -5.00
N PHE A 127 0.56 -9.12 -5.10
CA PHE A 127 1.96 -9.56 -5.18
C PHE A 127 2.22 -10.39 -6.44
N PRO A 128 2.03 -9.82 -7.65
CA PRO A 128 2.41 -10.49 -8.89
C PRO A 128 3.94 -10.67 -8.95
N GLU A 129 4.40 -11.63 -9.76
CA GLU A 129 5.82 -11.84 -10.01
C GLU A 129 6.50 -10.56 -10.56
N GLY A 130 7.79 -10.41 -10.26
CA GLY A 130 8.55 -9.22 -10.66
C GLY A 130 8.31 -7.98 -9.80
N THR A 131 7.50 -8.06 -8.73
CA THR A 131 7.27 -6.94 -7.81
C THR A 131 8.02 -7.06 -6.47
N GLY A 132 9.10 -7.84 -6.46
CA GLY A 132 10.02 -8.01 -5.33
C GLY A 132 11.15 -7.00 -5.28
N PRO A 133 12.12 -7.17 -4.36
CA PRO A 133 13.24 -6.25 -4.20
C PRO A 133 14.09 -6.09 -5.46
N ASP A 134 14.18 -7.14 -6.28
CA ASP A 134 14.91 -7.14 -7.55
C ASP A 134 14.27 -6.26 -8.63
N SER A 135 13.08 -5.69 -8.36
CA SER A 135 12.37 -4.85 -9.32
C SER A 135 13.01 -3.48 -9.55
N GLY A 136 13.88 -3.03 -8.63
CA GLY A 136 14.41 -1.67 -8.60
C GLY A 136 13.49 -0.64 -7.96
N VAL A 137 12.30 -1.05 -7.49
CA VAL A 137 11.34 -0.19 -6.76
C VAL A 137 11.43 -0.49 -5.27
N GLU A 138 11.39 0.56 -4.44
CA GLU A 138 11.42 0.44 -2.98
C GLU A 138 10.25 -0.41 -2.45
N THR A 139 10.57 -1.53 -1.79
CA THR A 139 9.59 -2.38 -1.14
C THR A 139 10.21 -3.16 0.01
N GLU A 140 9.46 -3.33 1.09
CA GLU A 140 9.80 -4.21 2.21
C GLU A 140 9.37 -5.67 1.99
N ALA A 141 8.83 -6.00 0.81
CA ALA A 141 8.33 -7.34 0.50
C ALA A 141 9.52 -8.27 0.25
N LEU A 142 9.67 -9.32 1.04
CA LEU A 142 10.80 -10.25 0.92
C LEU A 142 10.62 -11.24 -0.26
N PRO A 143 11.72 -11.70 -0.90
CA PRO A 143 11.66 -12.66 -2.01
C PRO A 143 10.90 -13.95 -1.67
N VAL A 144 10.92 -14.35 -0.40
CA VAL A 144 10.26 -15.57 0.11
C VAL A 144 8.74 -15.58 -0.13
N ILE A 145 8.10 -14.43 -0.39
CA ILE A 145 6.69 -14.37 -0.83
C ILE A 145 6.47 -15.19 -2.10
N TRP A 146 7.38 -15.11 -3.06
CA TRP A 146 7.28 -15.80 -4.34
C TRP A 146 7.83 -17.23 -4.27
N GLU A 147 8.80 -17.48 -3.39
CA GLU A 147 9.35 -18.84 -3.15
C GLU A 147 8.35 -19.74 -2.41
N ASP A 148 7.59 -19.19 -1.47
CA ASP A 148 6.59 -19.89 -0.66
C ASP A 148 5.21 -19.21 -0.77
N LYS A 149 4.74 -19.09 -2.01
CA LYS A 149 3.47 -18.43 -2.35
C LYS A 149 2.25 -19.13 -1.72
N ALA A 150 2.34 -20.44 -1.49
CA ALA A 150 1.28 -21.21 -0.86
C ALA A 150 1.08 -20.80 0.61
N ASP A 151 2.14 -20.80 1.42
CA ASP A 151 2.04 -20.33 2.81
C ASP A 151 1.68 -18.84 2.87
N PHE A 152 2.17 -18.02 1.94
CA PHE A 152 1.79 -16.61 1.87
C PHE A 152 0.27 -16.45 1.68
N ASN A 153 -0.31 -17.16 0.71
CA ASN A 153 -1.75 -17.12 0.45
C ASN A 153 -2.56 -17.66 1.63
N ASP A 154 -2.08 -18.72 2.31
CA ASP A 154 -2.73 -19.24 3.51
C ASP A 154 -2.73 -18.21 4.66
N LYS A 155 -1.63 -17.46 4.84
CA LYS A 155 -1.58 -16.35 5.83
C LYS A 155 -2.49 -15.19 5.46
N VAL A 156 -2.57 -14.83 4.18
CA VAL A 156 -3.53 -13.83 3.69
C VAL A 156 -4.95 -14.27 4.03
N LYS A 157 -5.31 -15.52 3.73
CA LYS A 157 -6.62 -16.07 4.04
C LYS A 157 -6.90 -16.07 5.55
N ALA A 158 -5.95 -16.49 6.37
CA ALA A 158 -6.11 -16.48 7.82
C ALA A 158 -6.37 -15.07 8.37
N MET A 159 -5.69 -14.06 7.82
CA MET A 159 -5.92 -12.65 8.18
C MET A 159 -7.29 -12.17 7.73
N GLN A 160 -7.72 -12.49 6.50
CA GLN A 160 -9.05 -12.15 5.99
C GLN A 160 -10.17 -12.77 6.85
N ASP A 161 -10.03 -14.04 7.21
CA ASP A 161 -10.99 -14.75 8.07
C ASP A 161 -11.03 -14.13 9.48
N ALA A 162 -9.87 -13.75 10.04
CA ALA A 162 -9.80 -13.04 11.32
C ALA A 162 -10.39 -11.62 11.27
N ALA A 163 -10.21 -10.90 10.16
CA ALA A 163 -10.78 -9.57 9.95
C ALA A 163 -12.32 -9.62 9.86
N ALA A 164 -12.88 -10.58 9.12
CA ALA A 164 -14.33 -10.78 9.05
C ALA A 164 -14.93 -11.13 10.42
N LYS A 165 -14.21 -11.94 11.21
CA LYS A 165 -14.60 -12.24 12.60
C LYS A 165 -14.55 -11.00 13.49
N LEU A 166 -13.52 -10.17 13.37
CA LEU A 166 -13.40 -8.92 14.10
C LEU A 166 -14.57 -7.98 13.81
N GLU A 167 -14.93 -7.81 12.53
CA GLU A 167 -16.10 -7.02 12.13
C GLU A 167 -17.38 -7.55 12.78
N THR A 168 -17.63 -8.86 12.68
CA THR A 168 -18.81 -9.50 13.27
C THR A 168 -18.90 -9.28 14.78
N VAL A 169 -17.78 -9.44 15.49
CA VAL A 169 -17.72 -9.24 16.95
C VAL A 169 -17.92 -7.77 17.32
N ALA A 170 -17.35 -6.83 16.54
CA ALA A 170 -17.53 -5.40 16.76
C ALA A 170 -18.99 -4.96 16.67
N GLN A 171 -19.76 -5.55 15.75
CA GLN A 171 -21.21 -5.30 15.65
C GLN A 171 -21.98 -5.77 16.89
N GLY A 172 -21.46 -6.75 17.65
CA GLY A 172 -22.05 -7.24 18.89
C GLY A 172 -21.92 -6.28 20.09
N GLY A 173 -21.04 -5.27 20.02
CA GLY A 173 -20.94 -4.21 21.03
C GLY A 173 -20.25 -4.58 22.35
N ASP A 174 -19.78 -5.81 22.51
CA ASP A 174 -18.98 -6.24 23.67
C ASP A 174 -17.50 -5.87 23.46
N VAL A 175 -17.04 -4.83 24.17
CA VAL A 175 -15.65 -4.33 24.09
C VAL A 175 -14.62 -5.40 24.47
N THR A 176 -14.93 -6.28 25.42
CA THR A 176 -14.02 -7.36 25.82
C THR A 176 -13.90 -8.40 24.72
N ALA A 177 -15.02 -8.78 24.10
CA ALA A 177 -15.01 -9.66 22.94
C ALA A 177 -14.26 -9.04 21.75
N VAL A 178 -14.45 -7.74 21.50
CA VAL A 178 -13.71 -6.99 20.47
C VAL A 178 -12.22 -7.02 20.75
N ALA A 179 -11.78 -6.80 21.99
CA ALA A 179 -10.37 -6.81 22.34
C ALA A 179 -9.72 -8.17 22.05
N ALA A 180 -10.41 -9.28 22.38
CA ALA A 180 -9.93 -10.62 22.07
C ALA A 180 -9.87 -10.88 20.55
N ALA A 181 -10.89 -10.47 19.79
CA ALA A 181 -10.88 -10.57 18.33
C ALA A 181 -9.76 -9.72 17.72
N PHE A 182 -9.57 -8.50 18.20
CA PHE A 182 -8.52 -7.57 17.77
C PHE A 182 -7.13 -8.16 17.98
N GLN A 183 -6.85 -8.76 19.14
CA GLN A 183 -5.59 -9.44 19.40
C GLN A 183 -5.35 -10.60 18.44
N ASN A 184 -6.37 -11.43 18.19
CA ASN A 184 -6.27 -12.54 17.25
C ASN A 184 -5.97 -12.05 15.83
N THR A 185 -6.68 -11.02 15.34
CA THR A 185 -6.39 -10.40 14.04
C THR A 185 -4.98 -9.83 13.99
N GLY A 186 -4.54 -9.10 15.02
CA GLY A 186 -3.17 -8.57 15.11
C GLY A 186 -2.10 -9.67 15.06
N GLY A 187 -2.38 -10.83 15.65
CA GLY A 187 -1.54 -12.02 15.55
C GLY A 187 -1.35 -12.50 14.11
N THR A 188 -2.38 -12.43 13.27
CA THR A 188 -2.27 -12.78 11.84
C THR A 188 -1.42 -11.76 11.05
N CYS A 189 -1.54 -10.46 11.37
CA CYS A 189 -0.70 -9.41 10.79
C CYS A 189 0.78 -9.67 11.11
N LYS A 190 1.06 -9.97 12.38
CA LYS A 190 2.41 -10.29 12.86
C LYS A 190 2.96 -11.55 12.18
N ALA A 191 2.20 -12.64 12.15
CA ALA A 191 2.63 -13.89 11.55
C ALA A 191 3.00 -13.77 10.06
N CYS A 192 2.34 -12.87 9.32
CA CYS A 192 2.71 -12.56 7.95
C CYS A 192 3.97 -11.68 7.89
N HIS A 193 4.01 -10.57 8.63
CA HIS A 193 5.15 -9.64 8.60
C HIS A 193 6.45 -10.29 9.06
N ASP A 194 6.43 -11.13 10.10
CA ASP A 194 7.60 -11.84 10.63
C ASP A 194 8.32 -12.71 9.58
N LYS A 195 7.60 -13.17 8.54
CA LYS A 195 8.15 -14.04 7.49
C LYS A 195 8.37 -13.31 6.17
N TYR A 196 7.50 -12.36 5.83
CA TYR A 196 7.37 -11.85 4.47
C TYR A 196 7.70 -10.37 4.32
N ARG A 197 7.94 -9.67 5.42
CA ARG A 197 8.30 -8.26 5.40
C ARG A 197 9.67 -8.07 6.02
N LEU A 198 10.49 -7.22 5.41
CA LEU A 198 11.74 -6.77 6.01
C LEU A 198 11.43 -6.10 7.35
N ASP A 199 12.04 -6.60 8.43
CA ASP A 199 11.98 -5.94 9.74
C ASP A 199 12.89 -4.71 9.75
N ASP A 200 12.39 -3.60 10.29
CA ASP A 200 13.15 -2.35 10.51
C ASP A 200 14.11 -2.45 11.70
#